data_AF-A0A4Y2Q0I0-F1
#
_entry.id   AF-A0A4Y2Q0I0-F1
#
_cell.length_a   1.000
_cell.length_b   1.000
_cell.length_c   1.000
_cell.angle_alpha   90.00
_cell.angle_beta   90.00
_cell.angle_gamma   90.00
#
_symmetry.space_group_name_H-M   'P 1'
#
loop_
_entity.id
_entity.type
_entity.pdbx_description
1 polymer ?
#
loop_
_entity_poly.entity_id
_entity_poly.type
_entity_poly.pdbx_seq_one_letter_code
_entity_poly.pdbx_strand_id
1 'polypeptide(L)'
;MPLSNFPKTFGLEELTKGYFPHLYNTEENQAYVGTLPDITYYAPNFMNTAAREKVMNWYEERKEQPFDFRKELYEYCKSDVDILRRCCLQFRADFLTINGVDPFSYSTIASVCMAVYRSKHLPAEMIPMIPVRGYTASNN
;
A
#
# COMPACT_ATOMS: atom_id res chain seq x y z
N MET A 1 3.33 6.24 -1.00
CA MET A 1 3.57 5.40 -2.20
C MET A 1 2.24 4.77 -2.61
N PRO A 2 1.84 4.80 -3.90
CA PRO A 2 0.61 4.15 -4.35
C PRO A 2 0.77 2.62 -4.35
N LEU A 3 -0.33 1.89 -4.14
CA LEU A 3 -0.33 0.43 -4.03
C LEU A 3 0.19 -0.27 -5.30
N SER A 4 -0.08 0.31 -6.48
CA SER A 4 0.43 -0.15 -7.78
C SER A 4 1.96 -0.17 -7.89
N ASN A 5 2.67 0.58 -7.03
CA ASN A 5 4.14 0.57 -7.01
C ASN A 5 4.73 -0.46 -6.03
N PHE A 6 3.90 -1.08 -5.18
CA PHE A 6 4.38 -2.01 -4.15
C PHE A 6 5.01 -3.26 -4.75
N PRO A 7 4.39 -3.96 -5.74
CA PRO A 7 5.01 -5.15 -6.33
C PRO A 7 6.40 -4.88 -6.86
N LYS A 8 6.56 -3.79 -7.63
CA LYS A 8 7.86 -3.35 -8.16
C LYS A 8 8.90 -3.06 -7.06
N THR A 9 8.46 -2.47 -5.95
CA THR A 9 9.36 -2.15 -4.81
C THR A 9 9.93 -3.41 -4.18
N PHE A 10 9.15 -4.48 -4.10
CA PHE A 10 9.55 -5.75 -3.49
C PHE A 10 9.96 -6.82 -4.51
N GLY A 11 10.12 -6.46 -5.78
CA GLY A 11 10.50 -7.40 -6.85
C GLY A 11 9.46 -8.49 -7.12
N LEU A 12 8.19 -8.26 -6.76
CA LEU A 12 7.10 -9.20 -6.99
C LEU A 12 6.52 -8.99 -8.40
N GLU A 13 6.34 -10.09 -9.13
CA GLU A 13 5.64 -10.06 -10.42
C GLU A 13 4.18 -9.66 -10.22
N GLU A 14 3.74 -8.67 -11.00
CA GLU A 14 2.38 -8.17 -10.98
C GLU A 14 1.58 -8.81 -12.12
N LEU A 15 0.43 -9.40 -11.78
CA LEU A 15 -0.63 -9.62 -12.75
C LEU A 15 -1.45 -8.34 -12.80
N THR A 16 -1.11 -7.41 -13.70
CA THR A 16 -1.89 -6.19 -13.93
C THR A 16 -3.25 -6.56 -14.52
N LYS A 17 -4.24 -6.76 -13.66
CA LYS A 17 -5.57 -7.29 -14.05
C LYS A 17 -6.40 -6.28 -14.86
N GLY A 18 -6.17 -4.99 -14.67
CA GLY A 18 -6.81 -3.90 -15.39
C GLY A 18 -6.94 -2.63 -14.53
N TYR A 19 -7.83 -1.72 -14.94
CA TYR A 19 -8.17 -0.50 -14.23
C TYR A 19 -9.63 -0.53 -13.75
N PHE A 20 -9.92 0.19 -12.67
CA PHE A 20 -11.27 0.26 -12.09
C PHE A 20 -11.91 1.65 -12.31
N PRO A 21 -13.19 1.76 -12.68
CA PRO A 21 -13.88 3.04 -12.90
C PRO A 21 -14.33 3.66 -11.58
N HIS A 22 -13.43 4.35 -10.89
CA HIS A 22 -13.64 4.87 -9.53
C HIS A 22 -14.84 5.84 -9.44
N LEU A 23 -15.05 6.66 -10.47
CA LEU A 23 -16.16 7.63 -10.48
C LEU A 23 -17.50 6.98 -10.84
N TYR A 24 -17.50 5.72 -11.29
CA TYR A 24 -18.71 4.96 -11.60
C TYR A 24 -19.27 4.22 -10.38
N ASN A 25 -18.50 4.16 -9.28
CA ASN A 25 -18.88 3.49 -8.06
C ASN A 25 -19.90 4.30 -7.26
N THR A 26 -21.16 4.22 -7.67
CA THR A 26 -22.32 4.82 -6.98
C THR A 26 -23.35 3.75 -6.64
N GLU A 27 -24.32 4.06 -5.77
CA GLU A 27 -25.35 3.10 -5.36
C GLU A 27 -26.22 2.65 -6.55
N GLU A 28 -26.50 3.55 -7.48
CA GLU A 28 -27.32 3.30 -8.67
C GLU A 28 -26.66 2.32 -9.64
N ASN A 29 -25.32 2.33 -9.72
CA ASN A 29 -24.56 1.52 -10.66
C ASN A 29 -24.15 0.14 -10.10
N GLN A 30 -24.45 -0.16 -8.83
CA GLN A 30 -24.01 -1.41 -8.19
C GLN A 30 -24.53 -2.68 -8.89
N ALA A 31 -25.67 -2.61 -9.57
CA ALA A 31 -26.24 -3.75 -10.30
C ALA A 31 -25.92 -3.74 -11.81
N TYR A 32 -25.06 -2.81 -12.27
CA TYR A 32 -24.78 -2.62 -13.69
C TYR A 32 -24.07 -3.83 -14.31
N VAL A 33 -24.62 -4.28 -15.45
CA VAL A 33 -24.04 -5.29 -16.34
C VAL A 33 -24.20 -4.78 -17.77
N GLY A 34 -23.11 -4.65 -18.50
CA GLY A 34 -23.11 -4.06 -19.83
C GLY A 34 -21.73 -4.01 -20.47
N THR A 35 -21.44 -2.96 -21.22
CA THR A 35 -20.10 -2.66 -21.73
C THR A 35 -19.30 -1.88 -20.70
N LEU A 36 -18.02 -1.63 -20.98
CA LEU A 36 -17.20 -0.78 -20.12
C LEU A 36 -17.85 0.60 -19.92
N PRO A 37 -17.86 1.15 -18.68
CA PRO A 37 -18.24 2.54 -18.45
C PRO A 37 -17.35 3.49 -19.24
N ASP A 38 -17.84 4.68 -19.54
CA ASP A 38 -17.06 5.69 -20.27
C ASP A 38 -15.68 5.95 -19.62
N ILE A 39 -14.67 6.20 -20.47
CA ILE A 39 -13.29 6.44 -20.04
C ILE A 39 -13.15 7.55 -19.00
N THR A 40 -14.05 8.54 -19.00
CA THR A 40 -14.07 9.62 -18.00
C THR A 40 -14.22 9.08 -16.58
N TYR A 41 -14.91 7.97 -16.38
CA TYR A 41 -15.10 7.36 -15.06
C TYR A 41 -13.83 6.71 -14.48
N TYR A 42 -12.80 6.52 -15.30
CA TYR A 42 -11.47 6.04 -14.90
C TYR A 42 -10.53 7.17 -14.49
N ALA A 43 -11.01 8.42 -14.46
CA ALA A 43 -10.26 9.59 -14.01
C ALA A 43 -8.90 9.82 -14.73
N PRO A 44 -8.82 9.68 -16.08
CA PRO A 44 -7.55 9.80 -16.82
C PRO A 44 -6.88 11.18 -16.69
N ASN A 45 -7.65 12.22 -16.38
CA ASN A 45 -7.14 13.58 -16.17
C ASN A 45 -6.34 13.74 -14.86
N PHE A 46 -6.49 12.82 -13.91
CA PHE A 46 -5.73 12.81 -12.66
C PHE A 46 -4.46 11.95 -12.74
N MET A 47 -4.18 11.38 -13.92
CA MET A 47 -3.01 10.54 -14.15
C MET A 47 -1.89 11.33 -14.82
N ASN A 48 -0.64 10.92 -14.58
CA ASN A 48 0.48 11.40 -15.37
C ASN A 48 0.39 10.90 -16.83
N THR A 49 1.13 11.53 -17.74
CA THR A 49 1.06 11.25 -19.19
C THR A 49 1.24 9.77 -19.52
N ALA A 50 2.23 9.10 -18.91
CA ALA A 50 2.52 7.69 -19.17
C ALA A 50 1.43 6.74 -18.63
N ALA A 51 0.88 7.03 -17.45
CA ALA A 51 -0.21 6.26 -16.87
C ALA A 51 -1.50 6.45 -17.67
N ARG A 52 -1.79 7.68 -18.11
CA ARG A 52 -2.92 8.00 -18.97
C ARG A 52 -2.87 7.23 -20.28
N GLU A 53 -1.74 7.22 -20.97
CA GLU A 53 -1.56 6.48 -22.23
C GLU A 53 -1.85 4.99 -22.05
N LYS A 54 -1.34 4.38 -20.97
CA LYS A 54 -1.61 2.96 -20.65
C LYS A 54 -3.09 2.68 -20.44
N VAL A 55 -3.80 3.55 -19.71
CA VAL A 55 -5.24 3.42 -19.48
C VAL A 55 -6.03 3.55 -20.78
N MET A 56 -5.68 4.51 -21.63
CA MET A 56 -6.35 4.70 -22.93
C MET A 56 -6.17 3.47 -23.82
N ASN A 57 -4.95 2.94 -23.93
CA ASN A 57 -4.68 1.75 -24.73
C ASN A 57 -5.45 0.53 -24.20
N TRP A 58 -5.40 0.29 -22.88
CA TRP A 58 -6.17 -0.78 -22.23
C TRP A 58 -7.68 -0.64 -22.45
N TYR A 59 -8.19 0.60 -22.44
CA TYR A 59 -9.61 0.87 -22.61
C TYR A 59 -10.07 0.53 -24.04
N GLU A 60 -9.32 0.97 -25.05
CA GLU A 60 -9.64 0.68 -26.46
C GLU A 60 -9.67 -0.83 -26.73
N GLU A 61 -8.80 -1.61 -26.08
CA GLU A 61 -8.77 -3.07 -26.17
C GLU A 61 -9.95 -3.77 -25.47
N ARG A 62 -10.54 -3.15 -24.43
CA ARG A 62 -11.58 -3.76 -23.60
C ARG A 62 -12.96 -3.16 -23.73
N LYS A 63 -13.14 -2.03 -24.42
CA LYS A 63 -14.42 -1.28 -24.47
C LYS A 63 -15.63 -2.11 -24.91
N GLU A 64 -15.43 -3.12 -25.75
CA GLU A 64 -16.49 -4.02 -26.24
C GLU A 64 -16.70 -5.27 -25.37
N GLN A 65 -15.87 -5.49 -24.36
CA GLN A 65 -15.97 -6.65 -23.47
C GLN A 65 -17.08 -6.47 -22.44
N PRO A 66 -17.72 -7.57 -22.02
CA PRO A 66 -18.74 -7.52 -20.98
C PRO A 66 -18.12 -7.06 -19.66
N PHE A 67 -18.81 -6.14 -19.01
CA PHE A 67 -18.48 -5.55 -17.73
C PHE A 67 -19.60 -5.84 -16.73
N ASP A 68 -19.27 -6.53 -15.66
CA ASP A 68 -20.14 -6.73 -14.49
C ASP A 68 -19.53 -5.96 -13.33
N PHE A 69 -20.22 -4.91 -12.89
CA PHE A 69 -19.67 -3.99 -11.90
C PHE A 69 -19.31 -4.69 -10.59
N ARG A 70 -20.15 -5.60 -10.09
CA ARG A 70 -19.91 -6.28 -8.80
C ARG A 70 -18.75 -7.23 -8.89
N LYS A 71 -18.66 -7.95 -10.01
CA LYS A 71 -17.55 -8.88 -10.26
C LYS A 71 -16.23 -8.13 -10.36
N GLU A 72 -16.19 -7.03 -11.13
CA GLU A 72 -14.98 -6.23 -11.29
C GLU A 72 -14.57 -5.53 -9.98
N LEU A 73 -15.53 -5.00 -9.21
CA LEU A 73 -15.26 -4.42 -7.89
C LEU A 73 -14.66 -5.46 -6.93
N TYR A 74 -15.26 -6.65 -6.85
CA TYR A 74 -14.76 -7.72 -5.99
C TYR A 74 -13.35 -8.14 -6.39
N GLU A 75 -13.11 -8.38 -7.68
CA GLU A 75 -11.80 -8.81 -8.18
C GLU A 75 -10.73 -7.72 -8.00
N TYR A 76 -11.09 -6.45 -8.18
CA TYR A 76 -10.21 -5.31 -7.92
C TYR A 76 -9.82 -5.23 -6.44
N CYS A 77 -10.80 -5.21 -5.53
CA CYS A 77 -10.52 -5.15 -4.09
C CYS A 77 -9.73 -6.37 -3.60
N LYS A 78 -10.05 -7.57 -4.11
CA LYS A 78 -9.31 -8.80 -3.78
C LYS A 78 -7.86 -8.70 -4.21
N SER A 79 -7.60 -8.17 -5.41
CA SER A 79 -6.25 -7.95 -5.94
C SER A 79 -5.47 -6.98 -5.07
N ASP A 80 -6.07 -5.83 -4.73
CA ASP A 80 -5.41 -4.80 -3.90
C ASP A 80 -5.04 -5.33 -2.51
N VAL A 81 -5.94 -6.05 -1.86
CA VAL A 81 -5.67 -6.66 -0.54
C VAL A 81 -4.59 -7.74 -0.63
N ASP A 82 -4.58 -8.55 -1.69
CA ASP A 82 -3.56 -9.58 -1.89
C ASP A 82 -2.17 -8.97 -2.15
N ILE A 83 -2.09 -7.91 -2.98
CA ILE A 83 -0.85 -7.15 -3.22
C ILE A 83 -0.34 -6.58 -1.89
N LEU A 84 -1.20 -5.90 -1.14
CA LEU A 84 -0.82 -5.31 0.14
C LEU A 84 -0.31 -6.39 1.11
N ARG A 85 -1.03 -7.51 1.23
CA ARG A 85 -0.65 -8.63 2.08
C ARG A 85 0.73 -9.19 1.71
N ARG A 86 0.97 -9.51 0.43
CA ARG A 86 2.24 -10.09 -0.03
C ARG A 86 3.41 -9.15 0.24
N CYS A 87 3.23 -7.86 -0.06
CA CYS A 87 4.26 -6.85 0.16
C CYS A 87 4.54 -6.62 1.64
N CYS A 88 3.52 -6.60 2.49
CA CYS A 88 3.69 -6.51 3.94
C CYS A 88 4.43 -7.72 4.52
N LEU A 89 4.16 -8.93 4.02
CA LEU A 89 4.88 -10.13 4.44
C LEU A 89 6.36 -10.07 4.04
N GLN A 90 6.66 -9.64 2.81
CA GLN A 90 8.03 -9.46 2.35
C GLN A 90 8.76 -8.40 3.18
N PHE A 91 8.12 -7.23 3.39
CA PHE A 91 8.65 -6.16 4.22
C PHE A 91 9.01 -6.62 5.64
N ARG A 92 8.13 -7.42 6.27
CA ARG A 92 8.37 -8.00 7.60
C ARG A 92 9.55 -8.96 7.59
N ALA A 93 9.62 -9.84 6.58
CA ALA A 93 10.71 -10.80 6.45
C ALA A 93 12.06 -10.10 6.29
N ASP A 94 12.13 -9.08 5.44
CA ASP A 94 13.36 -8.30 5.21
C ASP A 94 13.79 -7.56 6.49
N PHE A 95 12.86 -6.88 7.17
CA PHE A 95 13.17 -6.17 8.42
C PHE A 95 13.64 -7.11 9.54
N LEU A 96 12.99 -8.26 9.71
CA LEU A 96 13.41 -9.25 10.70
C LEU A 96 14.79 -9.81 10.36
N THR A 97 15.07 -10.07 9.09
CA THR A 97 16.36 -10.63 8.65
C THR A 97 17.50 -9.64 8.84
N ILE A 98 17.31 -8.36 8.50
CA ILE A 98 18.37 -7.34 8.58
C ILE A 98 18.50 -6.81 10.01
N ASN A 99 17.37 -6.49 10.64
CA ASN A 99 17.34 -5.72 11.88
C ASN A 99 16.96 -6.56 13.11
N GLY A 100 16.39 -7.75 12.96
CA GLY A 100 15.92 -8.55 14.10
C GLY A 100 14.75 -7.92 14.87
N VAL A 101 14.12 -6.89 14.30
CA VAL A 101 12.99 -6.17 14.89
C VAL A 101 11.79 -6.35 13.99
N ASP A 102 10.65 -6.75 14.55
CA ASP A 102 9.41 -6.85 13.80
C ASP A 102 8.85 -5.44 13.53
N PRO A 103 8.74 -5.02 12.26
CA PRO A 103 8.29 -3.67 11.96
C PRO A 103 6.82 -3.44 12.32
N PHE A 104 6.00 -4.49 12.45
CA PHE A 104 4.59 -4.36 12.82
C PHE A 104 4.35 -4.31 14.33
N SER A 105 5.41 -4.38 15.14
CA SER A 105 5.33 -4.06 16.58
C SER A 105 5.24 -2.55 16.85
N TYR A 106 5.34 -1.73 15.80
CA TYR A 106 5.31 -0.27 15.89
C TYR A 106 4.31 0.30 14.88
N SER A 107 3.75 1.47 15.19
CA SER A 107 2.72 2.10 14.36
C SER A 107 3.26 2.76 13.09
N THR A 108 4.54 3.14 13.06
CA THR A 108 5.15 3.86 11.93
C THR A 108 6.56 3.35 11.64
N ILE A 109 6.98 3.44 10.37
CA ILE A 109 8.34 3.08 9.94
C ILE A 109 9.39 3.86 10.74
N ALA A 110 9.17 5.16 11.01
CA ALA A 110 10.08 5.98 11.80
C ALA A 110 10.27 5.44 13.23
N SER A 111 9.20 4.94 13.86
CA SER A 111 9.27 4.33 15.19
C SER A 111 10.09 3.04 15.20
N VAL A 112 9.92 2.17 14.19
CA VAL A 112 10.75 0.97 14.00
C VAL A 112 12.22 1.36 13.80
N CYS A 113 12.50 2.30 12.89
CA CYS A 113 13.87 2.75 12.61
C CYS A 113 14.54 3.31 13.88
N MET A 114 13.80 4.04 14.71
CA MET A 114 14.30 4.52 16.00
C MET A 114 14.58 3.38 17.00
N ALA A 115 13.77 2.32 16.99
CA ALA A 115 14.04 1.13 17.79
C ALA A 115 15.29 0.37 17.31
N VAL A 116 15.46 0.23 15.99
CA VAL A 116 16.66 -0.37 15.38
C VAL A 116 17.91 0.47 15.71
N TYR A 117 17.82 1.79 15.55
CA TYR A 117 18.92 2.69 15.88
C TYR A 117 19.34 2.57 17.35
N ARG A 118 18.39 2.61 18.28
CA ARG A 118 18.67 2.49 19.72
C ARG A 118 19.20 1.13 20.14
N SER A 119 18.81 0.05 19.45
CA SER A 119 19.25 -1.32 19.80
C SER A 119 20.59 -1.72 19.18
N LYS A 120 20.93 -1.19 17.99
CA LYS A 120 22.11 -1.65 17.23
C LYS A 120 23.17 -0.59 16.97
N HIS A 121 22.81 0.69 16.96
CA HIS A 121 23.69 1.75 16.45
C HIS A 121 24.00 2.86 17.46
N LEU A 122 23.19 2.99 18.51
CA LEU A 122 23.42 3.99 19.56
C LEU A 122 24.55 3.52 20.50
N PRO A 123 25.64 4.30 20.63
CA PRO A 123 26.69 3.99 21.60
C PRO A 123 26.17 4.06 23.05
N ALA A 124 26.80 3.28 23.92
CA ALA A 124 26.47 3.29 25.34
C ALA A 124 26.57 4.71 25.93
N GLU A 125 25.70 5.00 26.90
CA GLU A 125 25.74 6.23 27.71
C GLU A 125 25.49 7.56 26.95
N MET A 126 25.09 7.53 25.68
CA MET A 126 24.75 8.75 24.93
C MET A 126 23.37 9.34 25.25
N ILE A 127 22.42 8.51 25.70
CA ILE A 127 21.10 8.98 26.13
C ILE A 127 21.01 8.80 27.64
N PRO A 128 20.85 9.88 28.42
CA PRO A 128 20.62 9.75 29.85
C PRO A 128 19.31 9.00 30.08
N MET A 129 19.41 7.80 30.65
CA MET A 129 18.23 7.11 31.16
C MET A 129 17.79 7.79 32.44
N ILE A 130 16.58 8.35 32.41
CA ILE A 130 15.92 8.83 33.62
C ILE A 130 15.54 7.58 34.43
N PRO A 131 16.00 7.44 35.70
CA PRO A 131 15.57 6.35 36.55
C PRO A 131 14.04 6.34 36.66
N VAL A 132 13.43 5.17 36.86
CA VAL A 132 11.97 5.02 37.01
C VAL A 132 11.38 5.93 38.11
N ARG A 133 12.22 6.43 39.04
CA ARG A 133 11.85 7.35 40.13
C ARG A 133 12.39 8.79 39.97
N GLY A 134 12.87 9.17 38.79
CA GLY A 134 13.50 10.46 38.55
C GLY A 134 14.87 10.62 39.25
N TYR A 135 15.44 11.82 39.17
CA TYR A 135 16.73 12.17 39.80
C TYR A 135 16.60 12.73 41.22
N THR A 136 15.38 12.88 41.73
CA THR A 136 15.14 13.38 43.09
C THR A 136 15.37 12.26 44.09
N ALA A 137 16.56 12.23 44.70
CA ALA A 137 16.74 11.60 46.00
C ALA A 137 15.86 12.37 46.99
N SER A 138 14.93 11.69 47.65
CA SER A 138 14.33 12.23 48.87
C SER A 138 15.43 12.28 49.93
N ASN A 139 16.10 13.41 50.05
CA ASN A 139 16.86 13.72 51.26
C ASN A 139 15.82 14.07 52.34
N ASN A 140 15.43 13.06 53.12
CA ASN A 140 14.93 13.25 54.48
C ASN A 140 16.06 12.95 55.45
#